data_AF-A0A6H1RGQ8-F1
#
_entry.id   AF-A0A6H1RGQ8-F1
#
_cell.length_a   1.000
_cell.length_b   1.000
_cell.length_c   1.000
_cell.angle_alpha   90.00
_cell.angle_beta   90.00
_cell.angle_gamma   90.00
#
_symmetry.space_group_name_H-M   'P 1'
#
loop_
_entity.id
_entity.type
_entity.pdbx_description
1 polymer ?
#
loop_
_entity_poly.entity_id
_entity_poly.type
_entity_poly.pdbx_seq_one_letter_code
_entity_poly.pdbx_strand_id
1 'polypeptide(L)' 'MVPDLAEYSDCTLTSVSAVGDVLKRLRCPAGTPLLQLSELTRDTVGKIINRSEAWLLPDSFTFQLRRRRES' A
#
# COMPACT_ATOMS: atom_id res chain seq x y z
N MET A 1 22.01 4.92 -16.83
CA MET A 1 21.66 5.00 -15.40
C MET A 1 20.58 6.07 -15.31
N VAL A 2 19.31 5.69 -15.16
CA VAL A 2 18.22 6.67 -15.04
C VAL A 2 18.34 7.26 -13.63
N PRO A 3 18.31 8.60 -13.44
CA PRO A 3 18.30 9.18 -12.10
C PRO A 3 17.19 8.53 -11.27
N ASP A 4 17.44 8.26 -10.00
CA ASP A 4 16.39 7.84 -9.08
C ASP A 4 15.39 9.00 -8.98
N LEU A 5 14.33 8.94 -9.78
CA LEU A 5 13.36 10.01 -9.94
C LEU A 5 12.44 10.13 -8.72
N ALA A 6 12.49 9.19 -7.77
CA ALA A 6 11.59 9.16 -6.62
C ALA A 6 12.05 10.11 -5.51
N GLU A 7 11.19 11.06 -5.13
CA GLU A 7 11.42 11.98 -4.01
C GLU A 7 10.57 11.59 -2.79
N TYR A 8 9.28 11.33 -2.99
CA TYR A 8 8.37 10.92 -1.91
C TYR A 8 7.24 10.01 -2.41
N SER A 9 6.54 9.37 -1.47
CA SER A 9 5.39 8.52 -1.77
C SER A 9 4.23 8.86 -0.84
N ASP A 10 3.06 9.12 -1.42
CA ASP A 10 1.81 9.24 -0.68
C ASP A 10 1.22 7.84 -0.47
N CYS A 11 1.18 7.36 0.77
CA CYS A 11 0.67 6.03 1.12
C CYS A 11 -0.69 6.15 1.83
N THR A 12 -1.72 5.52 1.24
CA THR A 12 -3.04 5.37 1.84
C THR A 12 -3.22 3.94 2.34
N LEU A 13 -3.64 3.80 3.59
CA LEU A 13 -3.99 2.53 4.23
C LEU A 13 -5.50 2.44 4.37
N THR A 14 -6.10 1.41 3.77
CA THR A 14 -7.56 1.20 3.81
C THR A 14 -7.89 -0.21 4.25
N SER A 15 -8.81 -0.35 5.20
CA SER A 15 -9.40 -1.67 5.49
C SER A 15 -10.41 -2.01 4.41
N VAL A 16 -10.24 -3.16 3.75
CA VAL A 16 -11.14 -3.63 2.69
C VAL A 16 -11.54 -5.08 2.93
N SER A 17 -12.67 -5.50 2.39
CA SER A 17 -13.09 -6.91 2.42
C SER A 17 -12.61 -7.63 1.17
N ALA A 18 -12.12 -8.86 1.33
CA ALA A 18 -11.72 -9.69 0.20
C ALA A 18 -12.94 -10.03 -0.67
N VAL A 19 -12.93 -9.56 -1.92
CA VAL A 19 -13.99 -9.78 -2.91
C VAL A 19 -13.38 -10.04 -4.30
N GLY A 20 -14.16 -10.64 -5.20
CA GLY A 20 -13.79 -10.79 -6.61
C GLY A 20 -12.44 -11.48 -6.84
N ASP A 21 -11.57 -10.86 -7.63
CA ASP A 21 -10.29 -11.44 -8.03
C ASP A 21 -9.26 -11.50 -6.89
N VAL A 22 -9.38 -10.64 -5.87
CA VAL A 22 -8.51 -10.67 -4.69
C VAL A 22 -8.66 -12.00 -3.95
N LEU A 23 -9.88 -12.54 -3.86
CA LEU A 23 -10.14 -13.85 -3.25
C LEU A 23 -9.38 -14.98 -3.95
N LYS A 24 -9.39 -14.97 -5.28
CA LYS A 24 -8.73 -16.00 -6.08
C LYS A 24 -7.22 -15.94 -5.93
N ARG A 25 -6.66 -14.73 -5.89
CA ARG A 25 -5.21 -14.51 -5.78
C ARG A 25 -4.67 -14.84 -4.39
N LEU A 26 -5.39 -14.42 -3.34
CA LEU A 26 -4.97 -14.62 -1.95
C LEU A 26 -5.46 -15.95 -1.36
N ARG A 27 -6.38 -16.65 -2.04
CA ARG A 27 -6.96 -17.93 -1.62
C ARG A 27 -7.53 -17.88 -0.19
N CYS A 28 -8.22 -16.79 0.14
CA CYS A 28 -8.87 -16.58 1.44
C CYS A 28 -10.41 -16.63 1.32
N PRO A 29 -11.14 -16.80 2.45
CA PRO A 29 -12.59 -16.74 2.46
C PRO A 29 -13.16 -15.39 1.97
N ALA A 30 -14.35 -15.44 1.36
CA ALA A 30 -15.09 -14.24 0.98
C ALA A 30 -15.37 -13.35 2.20
N GLY A 31 -15.12 -12.05 2.08
CA GLY A 31 -15.35 -11.11 3.16
C GLY A 31 -14.24 -11.04 4.21
N THR A 32 -13.16 -11.84 4.09
CA THR A 32 -11.99 -11.72 4.98
C THR A 32 -11.49 -10.26 4.98
N PRO A 33 -11.29 -9.63 6.15
CA PRO A 33 -10.74 -8.29 6.22
C PRO A 33 -9.27 -8.30 5.77
N LEU A 34 -8.91 -7.34 4.93
CA LEU A 34 -7.58 -7.12 4.40
C LEU A 34 -7.14 -5.68 4.67
N LEU A 35 -5.84 -5.48 4.78
CA LEU A 35 -5.26 -4.14 4.68
C LEU A 35 -4.85 -3.89 3.23
N GLN A 36 -5.40 -2.87 2.59
CA GLN A 36 -4.94 -2.37 1.31
C GLN A 36 -3.93 -1.25 1.53
N LEU A 37 -2.75 -1.38 0.92
CA LEU A 37 -1.81 -0.28 0.69
C LEU A 37 -2.04 0.27 -0.71
N SER A 38 -2.20 1.58 -0.84
CA SER A 38 -2.15 2.29 -2.13
C SER A 38 -1.08 3.37 -2.06
N GLU A 39 -0.09 3.30 -2.94
CA GLU A 39 1.05 4.20 -2.94
C GLU A 39 1.16 4.94 -4.27
N LEU A 40 1.38 6.25 -4.19
CA LEU A 40 1.69 7.11 -5.32
C LEU A 40 3.08 7.71 -5.12
N THR A 41 4.07 7.21 -5.86
CA THR A 41 5.42 7.75 -5.83
C THR A 41 5.53 8.94 -6.78
N ARG A 42 6.14 10.02 -6.29
CA ARG A 42 6.29 11.28 -7.00
C ARG A 42 7.74 11.70 -7.09
N ASP A 43 8.06 12.42 -8.16
CA ASP A 43 9.35 13.06 -8.35
C ASP A 43 9.47 14.41 -7.64
N THR A 44 10.62 15.06 -7.80
CA THR A 44 10.96 16.34 -7.17
C THR A 44 10.04 17.49 -7.58
N VAL A 45 9.33 17.38 -8.70
CA VAL A 45 8.32 18.37 -9.15
C VAL A 45 6.89 17.93 -8.81
N GLY A 46 6.73 16.81 -8.08
CA GLY A 46 5.45 16.27 -7.63
C GLY A 46 4.70 15.43 -8.67
N LYS A 47 5.30 15.15 -9.83
CA LYS A 47 4.68 14.31 -10.87
C LYS A 47 4.68 12.86 -10.42
N ILE A 48 3.56 12.15 -10.60
CA ILE A 48 3.46 10.72 -10.32
C ILE A 48 4.32 9.96 -11.32
N ILE A 49 5.26 9.17 -10.81
CA ILE A 49 6.15 8.30 -11.59
C ILE A 49 5.85 6.82 -11.39
N ASN A 50 5.16 6.46 -10.30
CA ASN A 50 4.74 5.09 -10.02
C ASN A 50 3.44 5.07 -9.20
N ARG A 51 2.65 4.01 -9.41
CA ARG A 51 1.50 3.65 -8.58
C ARG A 51 1.58 2.17 -8.24
N SER A 52 1.55 1.84 -6.95
CA SER A 52 1.52 0.46 -6.46
C SER A 52 0.32 0.25 -5.55
N GLU A 53 -0.25 -0.96 -5.63
CA GLU A 53 -1.32 -1.41 -4.76
C GLU A 53 -0.99 -2.81 -4.23
N ALA A 54 -1.22 -3.02 -2.94
CA ALA A 54 -1.02 -4.29 -2.27
C ALA A 54 -2.22 -4.61 -1.37
N TRP A 55 -2.58 -5.89 -1.31
CA TRP A 55 -3.62 -6.41 -0.42
C TRP A 55 -2.98 -7.43 0.51
N LEU A 56 -3.11 -7.18 1.81
CA LEU A 56 -2.34 -7.87 2.84
C LEU A 56 -3.30 -8.61 3.77
N LEU A 57 -3.07 -9.91 3.93
CA LEU A 57 -3.80 -10.74 4.87
C LEU A 57 -3.38 -10.41 6.31
N PRO A 58 -4.34 -10.35 7.25
CA PRO A 58 -4.07 -9.94 8.64
C PRO A 58 -3.22 -10.97 9.41
N ASP A 59 -3.23 -12.24 9.00
CA ASP A 59 -2.40 -13.29 9.59
C ASP A 59 -0.96 -13.28 9.10
N SER A 60 -0.71 -12.64 7.96
CA SER A 60 0.56 -12.64 7.25
C SER A 60 1.30 -11.32 7.37
N PHE A 61 0.60 -10.24 7.74
CA PHE A 61 1.15 -8.90 7.78
C PHE A 61 0.58 -8.07 8.94
N THR A 62 1.45 -7.32 9.60
CA THR A 62 1.07 -6.31 10.59
C THR A 62 1.73 -4.99 10.22
N PHE A 63 0.93 -3.95 9.97
CA PHE A 63 1.45 -2.61 9.76
C PHE A 63 1.89 -2.00 11.10
N GLN A 64 3.11 -1.49 11.18
CA GLN A 64 3.63 -0.79 12.35
C GLN A 64 4.34 0.49 11.91
N LEU A 65 3.96 1.62 12.51
CA LEU A 65 4.62 2.91 12.28
C LEU A 65 5.01 3.52 13.62
N ARG A 66 6.31 3.79 13.79
CA ARG A 66 6.80 4.59 14.91
C ARG A 66 6.96 6.03 14.46
N ARG A 67 6.15 6.93 15.01
CA ARG A 67 6.31 8.37 14.83
C ARG A 67 7.12 8.94 15.99
N ARG A 68 8.07 9.83 15.69
CA ARG A 68 8.69 10.67 16.71
C ARG A 68 7.86 11.94 16.84
N ARG A 69 7.76 12.47 18.05
CA ARG A 69 7.17 13.80 18.26
C ARG A 69 8.15 14.82 17.69
N GLU A 70 7.66 15.68 16.81
CA GLU A 70 8.40 16.88 16.41
C GLU A 70 8.40 17.85 17.60
N SER A 71 9.60 18.28 17.99
CA SER A 71 9.86 19.21 19.08
C SER A 71 9.42 20.63 18.76
#